data_AF-A0A1Y5DL64-F1
#
_entry.id   AF-A0A1Y5DL64-F1
#
_cell.length_a   1.000
_cell.length_b   1.000
_cell.length_c   1.000
_cell.angle_alpha   90.00
_cell.angle_beta   90.00
_cell.angle_gamma   90.00
#
_symmetry.space_group_name_H-M   'P 1'
#
loop_
_entity.id
_entity.type
_entity.pdbx_description
1 polymer ?
#
loop_
_entity_poly.entity_id
_entity_poly.type
_entity_poly.pdbx_seq_one_letter_code
_entity_poly.pdbx_strand_id
1 'polypeptide(L)'
;MNFPDIEQRILKQWQETTNLLSKLCNVPATLIMRQNTRTMEVMSTSIHPDSPYEANETAPLNGELYCERVIKTQQPLCIANALIDPE
;
A
#
# COMPACT_ATOMS: atom_id res chain seq x y z
N MET A 1 3.31 16.20 -11.85
CA MET A 1 4.68 15.81 -11.44
C MET A 1 5.06 14.55 -12.18
N ASN A 2 6.30 14.44 -12.68
CA ASN A 2 6.82 13.20 -13.23
C ASN A 2 7.58 12.50 -12.10
N PHE A 3 7.06 11.37 -11.61
CA PHE A 3 7.76 10.57 -10.61
C PHE A 3 8.81 9.72 -11.33
N PRO A 4 10.03 9.59 -10.79
CA PRO A 4 11.05 8.75 -11.41
C PRO A 4 10.59 7.29 -11.39
N ASP A 5 11.00 6.55 -12.43
CA ASP A 5 10.89 5.10 -12.41
C ASP A 5 11.72 4.54 -11.26
N ILE A 6 11.17 3.52 -10.61
CA ILE A 6 11.85 2.84 -9.50
C ILE A 6 12.72 1.74 -10.09
N GLU A 7 13.99 1.73 -9.70
CA GLU A 7 14.92 0.68 -10.11
C GLU A 7 14.39 -0.70 -9.70
N GLN A 8 14.53 -1.67 -10.61
CA GLN A 8 14.09 -3.06 -10.38
C GLN A 8 14.69 -3.68 -9.11
N ARG A 9 15.90 -3.28 -8.73
CA ARG A 9 16.54 -3.72 -7.48
C ARG A 9 15.76 -3.29 -6.25
N ILE A 10 15.25 -2.07 -6.22
CA ILE A 10 14.45 -1.53 -5.11
C ILE A 10 13.11 -2.26 -5.04
N LEU A 11 12.45 -2.46 -6.18
CA LEU A 11 11.18 -3.22 -6.23
C LEU A 11 11.35 -4.65 -5.68
N LYS A 12 12.45 -5.34 -6.02
CA LYS A 12 12.76 -6.66 -5.46
C LYS A 12 12.93 -6.63 -3.94
N GLN A 13 13.66 -5.65 -3.42
CA GLN A 13 13.87 -5.52 -1.98
C GLN A 13 12.56 -5.20 -1.24
N TRP A 14 11.70 -4.38 -1.83
CA TRP A 14 10.34 -4.13 -1.33
C TRP A 14 9.49 -5.38 -1.33
N GLN A 15 9.57 -6.20 -2.38
CA GLN A 15 8.87 -7.48 -2.43
C GLN A 15 9.32 -8.45 -1.35
N GLU A 16 10.62 -8.54 -1.07
CA GLU A 16 11.13 -9.34 0.05
C GLU A 16 10.64 -8.79 1.39
N THR A 17 10.59 -7.47 1.53
CA THR A 17 10.13 -6.78 2.75
C THR A 17 8.64 -7.04 3.01
N THR A 18 7.77 -6.85 2.02
CA THR A 18 6.33 -7.07 2.16
C THR A 18 6.04 -8.54 2.47
N ASN A 19 6.68 -9.48 1.75
CA ASN A 19 6.57 -10.91 2.03
C ASN A 19 7.03 -11.30 3.44
N LEU A 20 8.08 -10.66 3.97
CA LEU A 20 8.54 -10.92 5.32
C LEU A 20 7.55 -10.35 6.36
N LEU A 21 7.10 -9.11 6.16
CA LEU A 21 6.17 -8.44 7.07
C LEU A 21 4.84 -9.17 7.16
N SER A 22 4.28 -9.66 6.04
CA SER A 22 3.01 -10.39 6.07
C SER A 22 3.10 -11.66 6.92
N LYS A 23 4.22 -12.39 6.81
CA LYS A 23 4.50 -13.59 7.62
C LYS A 23 4.70 -13.26 9.10
N LEU A 24 5.47 -12.22 9.41
CA LEU A 24 5.75 -11.82 10.80
C LEU A 24 4.50 -11.31 11.52
N CYS A 25 3.67 -10.53 10.82
CA CYS A 25 2.43 -9.97 11.35
C CYS A 25 1.24 -10.93 11.23
N ASN A 26 1.37 -12.05 10.51
CA ASN A 26 0.31 -13.01 10.20
C ASN A 26 -0.94 -12.33 9.61
N VAL A 27 -0.72 -11.52 8.56
CA VAL A 27 -1.77 -10.77 7.85
C VAL A 27 -1.84 -11.18 6.37
N PRO A 28 -3.03 -11.11 5.74
CA PRO A 28 -3.21 -11.56 4.35
C PRO A 28 -2.54 -10.65 3.32
N ALA A 29 -2.29 -9.38 3.67
CA ALA A 29 -1.66 -8.43 2.75
C ALA A 29 -0.79 -7.42 3.50
N THR A 30 0.38 -7.12 2.92
CA THR A 30 1.17 -5.92 3.23
C THR A 30 1.53 -5.24 1.91
N LEU A 31 1.47 -3.91 1.90
CA LEU A 31 1.59 -3.12 0.68
C LEU A 31 2.66 -2.04 0.83
N ILE A 32 3.33 -1.73 -0.28
CA ILE A 32 4.00 -0.46 -0.49
C ILE A 32 3.26 0.25 -1.60
N MET A 33 2.65 1.38 -1.28
CA MET A 33 1.86 2.17 -2.24
C MET A 33 2.58 3.49 -2.56
N ARG A 34 2.39 3.98 -3.79
CA ARG A 34 2.91 5.26 -4.26
C ARG A 34 1.77 6.15 -4.70
N GLN A 35 1.76 7.39 -4.21
CA GLN A 35 0.89 8.43 -4.74
C GLN A 35 1.49 9.02 -6.02
N ASN A 36 0.70 9.02 -7.09
CA ASN A 36 0.95 9.76 -8.33
C ASN A 36 0.06 11.03 -8.40
N THR A 37 0.06 11.75 -9.52
CA THR A 37 -0.73 13.01 -9.63
C THR A 37 -2.25 12.79 -9.50
N ARG A 38 -2.76 11.59 -9.82
CA ARG A 38 -4.20 11.29 -9.85
C ARG A 38 -4.60 9.98 -9.17
N THR A 39 -3.63 9.14 -8.83
CA THR A 39 -3.88 7.77 -8.38
C THR A 39 -2.94 7.38 -7.25
N MET A 40 -3.36 6.40 -6.45
CA MET A 40 -2.45 5.53 -5.69
C MET A 40 -2.16 4.29 -6.52
N GLU A 41 -0.93 3.80 -6.45
CA GLU A 41 -0.45 2.62 -7.18
C GLU A 41 0.21 1.63 -6.21
N VAL A 42 -0.10 0.35 -6.33
CA VAL A 42 0.55 -0.73 -5.57
C VAL A 42 1.92 -1.02 -6.21
N MET A 43 3.00 -0.58 -5.56
CA MET A 43 4.37 -0.83 -6.02
C MET A 43 4.86 -2.23 -5.63
N SER A 44 4.40 -2.75 -4.50
CA SER A 44 4.65 -4.12 -4.05
C SER A 44 3.54 -4.55 -3.11
N THR A 45 3.15 -5.82 -3.22
CA THR A 45 2.21 -6.49 -2.33
C THR A 45 2.77 -7.85 -1.92
N SER A 46 2.55 -8.27 -0.69
CA SER A 46 2.94 -9.61 -0.26
C SER A 46 2.22 -10.69 -1.08
N ILE A 47 2.94 -11.76 -1.43
CA ILE A 47 2.37 -12.91 -2.14
C ILE A 47 1.65 -13.79 -1.12
N HIS A 48 0.32 -13.72 -1.14
CA HIS A 48 -0.56 -14.51 -0.28
C HIS A 48 -1.84 -14.89 -1.04
N PRO A 49 -2.33 -16.14 -0.95
CA PRO A 49 -3.55 -16.57 -1.68
C PRO A 49 -4.79 -15.74 -1.34
N ASP A 50 -4.89 -15.29 -0.08
CA ASP A 50 -6.01 -14.49 0.40
C ASP A 50 -5.78 -12.97 0.29
N SER A 51 -4.68 -12.53 -0.34
CA SER A 51 -4.47 -11.11 -0.60
C SER A 51 -5.48 -10.63 -1.65
N PRO A 52 -6.26 -9.56 -1.39
CA PRO A 52 -7.15 -8.99 -2.40
C PRO A 52 -6.44 -8.06 -3.39
N TYR A 53 -5.12 -7.83 -3.22
CA TYR A 53 -4.36 -6.84 -3.97
C TYR A 53 -3.42 -7.46 -5.00
N GLU A 54 -3.29 -6.78 -6.15
CA GLU A 54 -2.33 -7.09 -7.21
C GLU A 54 -1.25 -6.00 -7.36
N ALA A 55 -0.05 -6.38 -7.80
CA ALA A 55 1.00 -5.41 -8.11
C ALA A 55 0.63 -4.58 -9.34
N ASN A 56 0.94 -3.28 -9.32
CA ASN A 56 0.54 -2.25 -10.30
C ASN A 56 -0.95 -1.94 -10.35
N GLU A 57 -1.76 -2.50 -9.44
CA GLU A 57 -3.15 -2.07 -9.26
C GLU A 57 -3.17 -0.58 -8.90
N THR A 58 -4.14 0.15 -9.44
CA THR A 58 -4.28 1.59 -9.19
C THR A 58 -5.68 1.94 -8.70
N ALA A 59 -5.75 2.91 -7.80
CA ALA A 59 -6.99 3.48 -7.29
C ALA A 59 -6.98 5.01 -7.45
N PRO A 60 -8.12 5.66 -7.73
CA PRO A 60 -8.20 7.11 -7.81
C PRO A 60 -7.98 7.78 -6.45
N LEU A 61 -7.45 9.01 -6.45
CA LEU A 61 -7.39 9.87 -5.27
C LEU A 61 -8.72 10.60 -5.09
N ASN A 62 -9.69 9.95 -4.47
CA ASN A 62 -11.04 10.47 -4.24
C ASN A 62 -11.36 10.67 -2.76
N GLY A 63 -10.39 10.47 -1.87
CA GLY A 63 -10.54 10.58 -0.42
C GLY A 63 -11.02 9.30 0.27
N GLU A 64 -11.21 8.21 -0.46
CA GLU A 64 -11.70 6.93 0.09
C GLU A 64 -10.56 5.99 0.54
N LEU A 65 -9.31 6.35 0.25
CA LEU A 65 -8.16 5.53 0.63
C LEU A 65 -7.54 6.01 1.95
N TYR A 66 -7.35 5.09 2.90
CA TYR A 66 -6.66 5.38 4.17
C TYR A 66 -5.25 5.97 3.97
N CYS A 67 -4.56 5.61 2.89
CA CYS A 67 -3.27 6.20 2.55
C CYS A 67 -3.37 7.72 2.31
N GLU A 68 -4.47 8.23 1.77
CA GLU A 68 -4.68 9.66 1.56
C GLU A 68 -4.73 10.42 2.89
N ARG A 69 -5.34 9.81 3.92
CA ARG A 69 -5.34 10.35 5.29
C ARG A 69 -3.93 10.46 5.84
N VAL A 70 -3.14 9.38 5.76
CA VAL A 70 -1.73 9.34 6.21
C VAL A 70 -0.89 10.38 5.47
N ILE A 71 -1.05 10.53 4.16
CA ILE A 71 -0.31 11.51 3.36
C ILE A 71 -0.71 12.94 3.75
N LYS A 72 -2.00 13.20 3.99
CA LYS A 72 -2.48 14.51 4.42
C LYS A 72 -2.01 14.89 5.81
N THR A 73 -2.02 13.94 6.76
CA THR A 73 -1.68 14.20 8.17
C THR A 73 -0.19 14.06 8.47
N GLN A 74 0.55 13.34 7.62
CA GLN A 74 1.94 12.94 7.86
C GLN A 74 2.10 12.16 9.18
N GLN A 75 1.07 11.41 9.58
CA GLN A 75 1.07 10.59 10.81
C GLN A 75 0.67 9.15 10.51
N PRO A 76 1.23 8.15 11.23
CA PRO A 76 0.75 6.77 11.16
C PRO A 76 -0.74 6.66 11.49
N LEU A 77 -1.46 5.80 10.77
CA LEU A 77 -2.87 5.51 10.99
C LEU A 77 -3.03 4.04 11.36
N CYS A 78 -3.77 3.77 12.43
CA CYS A 78 -4.14 2.41 12.85
C CYS A 78 -5.66 2.35 12.98
N ILE A 79 -6.30 1.59 12.10
CA ILE A 79 -7.74 1.35 12.10
C ILE A 79 -7.97 -0.05 12.66
N ALA A 80 -8.52 -0.14 13.88
CA ALA A 80 -8.73 -1.43 14.53
C ALA A 80 -9.82 -2.26 13.84
N ASN A 81 -10.85 -1.61 13.29
CA ASN A 81 -11.91 -2.26 12.52
C ASN A 81 -12.55 -1.26 11.54
N ALA A 82 -12.25 -1.42 10.25
CA ALA A 82 -12.75 -0.53 9.19
C ALA A 82 -14.29 -0.54 9.02
N LEU A 83 -15.00 -1.58 9.47
CA LEU A 83 -16.46 -1.67 9.32
C LEU A 83 -17.23 -0.75 10.27
N ILE A 84 -16.59 -0.30 11.35
CA ILE A 84 -17.19 0.55 12.39
C ILE A 84 -16.37 1.82 12.63
N ASP A 85 -15.31 2.03 11.85
CA ASP A 85 -14.52 3.25 11.96
C ASP A 85 -15.37 4.43 11.46
N PRO A 86 -15.51 5.50 12.27
CA PRO A 86 -16.35 6.63 11.90
C PRO A 86 -15.70 7.58 10.89
N GLU A 87 -14.39 7.42 10.61
CA GLU A 87 -13.63 8.20 9.62
C GLU A 87 -13.28 7.42 8.35
#